data_AF-A0A5B8I9V6-F1
#
_entry.id   AF-A0A5B8I9V6-F1
#
_cell.length_a   1.000
_cell.length_b   1.000
_cell.length_c   1.000
_cell.angle_alpha   90.00
_cell.angle_beta   90.00
_cell.angle_gamma   90.00
#
_symmetry.space_group_name_H-M   'P 1'
#
loop_
_entity.id
_entity.type
_entity.pdbx_description
1 polymer ?
#
loop_
_entity_poly.entity_id
_entity_poly.type
_entity_poly.pdbx_seq_one_letter_code
_entity_poly.pdbx_strand_id
1 'polypeptide(L)'
;MPFPLPLRPLPAPRETVLSFLSRFATMNAAEMSDFSIDLGHQIRRFLDLETAALDCLAEAAGLEPAIRDELASWTGVPAGDVRMAFRGEAFVSRALRNPVMRGCPLCLQEDAQATPGHPERLMAMRGDWLLRSVNLCCHHHHPLVPLWEVAKPAERFDSVARLRDLAPRIMAGAFDRPCSAPTDYDLWLDMRLETGEDPTWLAGHGVYAVTTICALFGMALLQHRSPEASIGDRREAEAQAAGFAVLSQGETAFRQALRDLARSSGGTQIAPRQTFGKLYVALDDYLTDAAFDPFRTMLRDCILETWPVAAGERVLGEVLPARRLHNPRTASVGGSCIASVFWWYLRSFLSVLSSVRPVCVVVFHWP
;
A
#
# COMPACT_ATOMS: atom_id res chain seq x y z
N MET A 1 19.68 -34.42 6.44
CA MET A 1 20.74 -35.14 5.66
C MET A 1 22.08 -34.95 6.38
N PRO A 2 23.04 -35.89 6.36
CA PRO A 2 24.23 -35.76 7.20
C PRO A 2 25.20 -34.64 6.78
N PHE A 3 25.10 -34.12 5.54
CA PHE A 3 25.92 -33.00 5.05
C PHE A 3 25.13 -32.13 4.04
N PRO A 4 25.47 -30.83 3.90
CA PRO A 4 24.93 -29.97 2.85
C PRO A 4 25.21 -30.52 1.45
N LEU A 5 24.33 -30.21 0.50
CA LEU A 5 24.53 -30.55 -0.89
C LEU A 5 25.71 -29.76 -1.50
N PRO A 6 26.46 -30.36 -2.43
CA PRO A 6 27.66 -29.73 -3.00
C PRO A 6 27.34 -28.52 -3.88
N LEU A 7 26.20 -28.53 -4.60
CA LEU A 7 25.77 -27.45 -5.47
C LEU A 7 24.67 -26.65 -4.78
N ARG A 8 24.98 -25.43 -4.37
CA ARG A 8 24.09 -24.58 -3.58
C ARG A 8 24.12 -23.12 -4.06
N PRO A 9 22.96 -22.45 -4.20
CA PRO A 9 22.93 -21.03 -4.50
C PRO A 9 23.35 -20.23 -3.26
N LEU A 10 23.94 -19.06 -3.51
CA LEU A 10 24.02 -18.03 -2.48
C LEU A 10 22.67 -17.28 -2.44
N PRO A 11 22.13 -17.01 -1.24
CA PRO A 11 20.95 -16.15 -1.10
C PRO A 11 21.21 -14.79 -1.72
N ALA A 12 20.26 -14.30 -2.51
CA ALA A 12 20.27 -12.93 -3.01
C ALA A 12 19.65 -11.97 -1.98
N PRO A 13 19.98 -10.65 -2.03
CA PRO A 13 19.35 -9.67 -1.17
C PRO A 13 17.82 -9.70 -1.31
N ARG A 14 17.11 -9.68 -0.17
CA ARG A 14 15.65 -9.72 -0.08
C ARG A 14 15.00 -10.93 -0.77
N GLU A 15 15.73 -11.99 -1.03
CA GLU A 15 15.21 -13.16 -1.74
C GLU A 15 14.10 -13.86 -0.95
N THR A 16 13.10 -14.36 -1.67
CA THR A 16 12.06 -15.21 -1.09
C THR A 16 12.53 -16.66 -0.95
N VAL A 17 12.03 -17.38 0.06
CA VAL A 17 12.26 -18.82 0.26
C VAL A 17 11.97 -19.62 -1.01
N LEU A 18 10.87 -19.30 -1.70
CA LEU A 18 10.45 -20.06 -2.88
C LEU A 18 11.34 -19.77 -4.11
N SER A 19 11.83 -18.53 -4.25
CA SER A 19 12.88 -18.22 -5.23
C SER A 19 14.14 -19.03 -4.96
N PHE A 20 14.60 -19.02 -3.70
CA PHE A 20 15.78 -19.74 -3.28
C PHE A 20 15.62 -21.25 -3.55
N LEU A 21 14.48 -21.84 -3.20
CA LEU A 21 14.17 -23.25 -3.42
C LEU A 21 14.16 -23.61 -4.91
N SER A 22 13.54 -22.78 -5.77
CA SER A 22 13.51 -23.00 -7.22
C SER A 22 14.91 -22.94 -7.86
N ARG A 23 15.75 -21.99 -7.43
CA ARG A 23 17.16 -21.90 -7.83
C ARG A 23 17.97 -23.10 -7.34
N PHE A 24 17.77 -23.51 -6.09
CA PHE A 24 18.49 -24.63 -5.50
C PHE A 24 18.15 -25.96 -6.20
N ALA A 25 16.87 -26.18 -6.51
CA ALA A 25 16.42 -27.33 -7.29
C ALA A 25 17.08 -27.33 -8.68
N THR A 26 17.05 -26.21 -9.40
CA THR A 26 17.64 -26.13 -10.74
C THR A 26 19.16 -26.35 -10.72
N MET A 27 19.88 -25.84 -9.71
CA MET A 27 21.31 -26.08 -9.55
C MET A 27 21.63 -27.57 -9.33
N ASN A 28 20.69 -28.35 -8.79
CA ASN A 28 20.79 -29.80 -8.62
C ASN A 28 20.05 -30.57 -9.73
N ALA A 29 19.78 -29.92 -10.88
CA ALA A 29 19.15 -30.51 -12.06
C ALA A 29 17.76 -31.14 -11.79
N ALA A 30 17.01 -30.59 -10.85
CA ALA A 30 15.66 -31.03 -10.48
C ALA A 30 14.64 -29.91 -10.68
N GLU A 31 13.37 -30.30 -10.84
CA GLU A 31 12.24 -29.37 -10.73
C GLU A 31 11.95 -29.07 -9.26
N MET A 32 11.39 -27.89 -8.97
CA MET A 32 11.17 -27.46 -7.58
C MET A 32 10.29 -28.44 -6.79
N SER A 33 9.28 -29.04 -7.42
CA SER A 33 8.39 -30.02 -6.78
C SER A 33 9.09 -31.33 -6.43
N ASP A 34 9.89 -31.86 -7.35
CA ASP A 34 10.59 -33.13 -7.16
C ASP A 34 11.72 -32.96 -6.14
N PHE A 35 12.46 -31.86 -6.25
CA PHE A 35 13.49 -31.51 -5.28
C PHE A 35 12.93 -31.30 -3.87
N SER A 36 11.70 -30.77 -3.74
CA SER A 36 11.02 -30.70 -2.44
C SER A 36 10.87 -32.08 -1.81
N ILE A 37 10.49 -33.09 -2.63
CA ILE A 37 10.33 -34.48 -2.19
C ILE A 37 11.69 -35.07 -1.80
N ASP A 38 12.75 -34.78 -2.55
CA ASP A 38 14.12 -35.18 -2.20
C ASP A 38 14.59 -34.58 -0.87
N LEU A 39 14.11 -33.37 -0.52
CA LEU A 39 14.28 -32.76 0.80
C LEU A 39 13.38 -33.35 1.89
N GLY A 40 12.52 -34.33 1.55
CA GLY A 40 11.66 -35.05 2.49
C GLY A 40 10.26 -34.43 2.69
N HIS A 41 9.86 -33.46 1.86
CA HIS A 41 8.60 -32.75 2.05
C HIS A 41 7.85 -32.49 0.75
N GLN A 42 6.51 -32.52 0.81
CA GLN A 42 5.72 -32.04 -0.33
C GLN A 42 5.90 -30.53 -0.48
N ILE A 43 5.86 -30.04 -1.73
CA ILE A 43 5.96 -28.60 -2.05
C ILE A 43 4.99 -27.73 -1.24
N ARG A 44 3.83 -28.29 -0.86
CA ARG A 44 2.84 -27.59 -0.04
C ARG A 44 3.40 -27.09 1.29
N ARG A 45 4.29 -27.84 1.94
CA ARG A 45 4.87 -27.46 3.24
C ARG A 45 5.80 -26.24 3.11
N PHE A 46 6.50 -26.13 1.98
CA PHE A 46 7.29 -24.94 1.65
C PHE A 46 6.39 -23.74 1.30
N LEU A 47 5.30 -23.94 0.56
CA LEU A 47 4.33 -22.87 0.24
C LEU A 47 3.63 -22.30 1.49
N ASP A 48 3.49 -23.13 2.52
CA ASP A 48 2.91 -22.74 3.82
C ASP A 48 3.99 -22.27 4.81
N LEU A 49 5.27 -22.27 4.41
CA LEU A 49 6.43 -21.91 5.24
C LEU A 49 6.47 -22.65 6.58
N GLU A 50 6.19 -23.95 6.55
CA GLU A 50 6.29 -24.79 7.73
C GLU A 50 7.74 -24.90 8.21
N THR A 51 7.96 -24.67 9.51
CA THR A 51 9.29 -24.61 10.13
C THR A 51 10.14 -25.83 9.79
N ALA A 52 9.59 -27.04 9.90
CA ALA A 52 10.32 -28.27 9.60
C ALA A 52 10.83 -28.33 8.15
N ALA A 53 10.04 -27.82 7.19
CA ALA A 53 10.47 -27.78 5.80
C ALA A 53 11.58 -26.75 5.57
N LEU A 54 11.48 -25.58 6.20
CA LEU A 54 12.52 -24.56 6.14
C LEU A 54 13.83 -25.01 6.81
N ASP A 55 13.73 -25.75 7.91
CA ASP A 55 14.89 -26.36 8.57
C ASP A 55 15.59 -27.36 7.66
N CYS A 56 14.85 -28.27 7.02
CA CYS A 56 15.43 -29.22 6.06
C CYS A 56 16.06 -28.52 4.84
N LEU A 57 15.44 -27.44 4.33
CA LEU A 57 16.02 -26.63 3.26
C LEU A 57 17.34 -25.96 3.71
N ALA A 58 17.36 -25.38 4.91
CA ALA A 58 18.55 -24.73 5.46
C ALA A 58 19.68 -25.72 5.70
N GLU A 59 19.40 -26.90 6.26
CA GLU A 59 20.39 -27.96 6.43
C GLU A 59 20.97 -28.41 5.08
N ALA A 60 20.11 -28.67 4.08
CA ALA A 60 20.55 -29.12 2.77
C ALA A 60 21.38 -28.06 2.03
N ALA A 61 21.04 -26.77 2.17
CA ALA A 61 21.80 -25.67 1.60
C ALA A 61 23.00 -25.24 2.45
N GLY A 62 23.13 -25.75 3.69
CA GLY A 62 24.13 -25.30 4.65
C GLY A 62 23.99 -23.81 5.00
N LEU A 63 22.75 -23.35 5.19
CA LEU A 63 22.43 -21.99 5.62
C LEU A 63 22.49 -21.88 7.14
N GLU A 64 23.01 -20.75 7.62
CA GLU A 64 22.87 -20.39 9.03
C GLU A 64 21.40 -20.07 9.37
N PRO A 65 20.95 -20.31 10.61
CA PRO A 65 19.56 -20.04 11.02
C PRO A 65 19.11 -18.60 10.70
N ALA A 66 19.98 -17.61 10.92
CA ALA A 66 19.68 -16.21 10.66
C ALA A 66 19.36 -15.93 9.18
N ILE A 67 20.07 -16.56 8.26
CA ILE A 67 19.85 -16.42 6.81
C ILE A 67 18.51 -17.06 6.41
N ARG A 68 18.20 -18.23 6.98
CA ARG A 68 16.91 -18.90 6.77
C ARG A 68 15.75 -18.03 7.28
N ASP A 69 15.90 -17.43 8.46
CA ASP A 69 14.89 -16.55 9.04
C ASP A 69 14.74 -15.26 8.21
N GLU A 70 15.83 -14.74 7.66
CA GLU A 70 15.80 -13.62 6.73
C GLU A 70 15.01 -13.93 5.46
N LEU A 71 15.28 -15.06 4.78
CA LEU A 71 14.49 -15.51 3.62
C LEU A 71 12.99 -15.64 3.96
N ALA A 72 12.68 -16.23 5.12
CA ALA A 72 11.29 -16.36 5.58
C ALA A 72 10.64 -15.00 5.82
N SER A 73 11.36 -14.05 6.42
CA SER A 73 10.89 -12.69 6.68
C SER A 73 10.57 -11.90 5.40
N TRP A 74 11.34 -12.14 4.32
CA TRP A 74 11.12 -11.58 2.99
C TRP A 74 10.12 -12.39 2.16
N THR A 75 9.64 -13.54 2.63
CA THR A 75 8.54 -14.27 1.97
C THR A 75 7.19 -13.93 2.57
N GLY A 76 7.18 -13.63 3.88
CA GLY A 76 5.99 -13.44 4.67
C GLY A 76 5.52 -14.77 5.26
N VAL A 77 5.44 -14.84 6.58
CA VAL A 77 5.09 -16.05 7.35
C VAL A 77 3.61 -15.99 7.76
N PRO A 78 2.81 -17.05 7.60
CA PRO A 78 1.43 -17.07 8.07
C PRO A 78 1.32 -16.72 9.57
N ALA A 79 0.39 -15.83 9.91
CA ALA A 79 0.21 -15.30 11.26
C ALA A 79 -1.27 -15.28 11.66
N GLY A 80 -1.84 -16.47 11.88
CA GLY A 80 -3.27 -16.66 12.15
C GLY A 80 -4.15 -16.60 10.89
N ASP A 81 -5.45 -16.35 11.06
CA ASP A 81 -6.41 -16.39 9.96
C ASP A 81 -6.27 -15.18 9.03
N VAL A 82 -5.91 -15.46 7.77
CA VAL A 82 -5.83 -14.49 6.65
C VAL A 82 -4.83 -13.34 6.88
N ARG A 83 -3.85 -13.54 7.76
CA ARG A 83 -2.75 -12.59 8.00
C ARG A 83 -1.37 -13.24 7.82
N MET A 84 -0.40 -12.38 7.56
CA MET A 84 1.00 -12.72 7.33
C MET A 84 1.88 -11.75 8.11
N ALA A 85 2.89 -12.25 8.80
CA ALA A 85 4.00 -11.46 9.33
C ALA A 85 5.05 -11.29 8.23
N PHE A 86 5.36 -10.06 7.84
CA PHE A 86 6.34 -9.73 6.81
C PHE A 86 7.20 -8.60 7.32
N ARG A 87 8.52 -8.83 7.41
CA ARG A 87 9.49 -7.86 7.95
C ARG A 87 9.08 -7.24 9.31
N GLY A 88 8.58 -8.06 10.22
CA GLY A 88 8.14 -7.64 11.56
C GLY A 88 6.77 -6.96 11.63
N GLU A 89 6.09 -6.79 10.50
CA GLU A 89 4.81 -6.10 10.38
C GLU A 89 3.69 -7.09 9.99
N ALA A 90 2.45 -6.77 10.38
CA ALA A 90 1.29 -7.60 10.09
C ALA A 90 0.55 -7.11 8.84
N PHE A 91 0.37 -7.99 7.85
CA PHE A 91 -0.36 -7.72 6.62
C PHE A 91 -1.50 -8.71 6.43
N VAL A 92 -2.56 -8.29 5.73
CA VAL A 92 -3.54 -9.25 5.20
C VAL A 92 -2.90 -10.11 4.12
N SER A 93 -3.22 -11.40 4.03
CA SER A 93 -2.55 -12.31 3.09
C SER A 93 -2.63 -11.85 1.64
N ARG A 94 -3.72 -11.20 1.23
CA ARG A 94 -3.91 -10.67 -0.13
C ARG A 94 -2.97 -9.50 -0.50
N ALA A 95 -2.33 -8.87 0.48
CA ALA A 95 -1.36 -7.80 0.23
C ALA A 95 -0.03 -8.34 -0.32
N LEU A 96 0.30 -9.60 0.01
CA LEU A 96 1.54 -10.28 -0.39
C LEU A 96 1.30 -11.42 -1.38
N ARG A 97 0.13 -12.07 -1.32
CA ARG A 97 -0.22 -13.20 -2.21
C ARG A 97 -1.00 -12.70 -3.42
N ASN A 98 -0.30 -12.43 -4.51
CA ASN A 98 -0.87 -12.03 -5.80
C ASN A 98 -0.68 -13.15 -6.86
N PRO A 99 -1.69 -13.45 -7.73
CA PRO A 99 -1.47 -14.27 -8.92
C PRO A 99 -0.46 -13.71 -9.91
N VAL A 100 -0.39 -12.38 -10.01
CA VAL A 100 0.57 -11.67 -10.86
C VAL A 100 1.87 -11.51 -10.08
N MET A 101 2.93 -12.16 -10.54
CA MET A 101 4.28 -11.98 -10.04
C MET A 101 4.91 -10.79 -10.75
N ARG A 102 5.42 -9.83 -9.96
CA ARG A 102 6.05 -8.61 -10.46
C ARG A 102 7.53 -8.61 -10.10
N GLY A 103 8.31 -7.78 -10.79
CA GLY A 103 9.70 -7.56 -10.43
C GLY A 103 10.36 -6.43 -11.21
N CYS A 104 11.61 -6.15 -10.86
CA CYS A 104 12.46 -5.22 -11.59
C CYS A 104 13.30 -5.99 -12.64
N PRO A 105 13.13 -5.73 -13.94
CA PRO A 105 13.91 -6.40 -14.98
C PRO A 105 15.39 -6.06 -14.89
N LEU A 106 15.74 -4.85 -14.45
CA LEU A 106 17.13 -4.41 -14.30
C LEU A 106 17.84 -5.18 -13.19
N CYS A 107 17.16 -5.47 -12.07
CA CYS A 107 17.80 -6.32 -11.07
C CYS A 107 17.97 -7.76 -11.53
N LEU A 108 17.02 -8.30 -12.31
CA LEU A 108 17.14 -9.65 -12.87
C LEU A 108 18.28 -9.70 -13.91
N GLN A 109 18.48 -8.65 -14.70
CA GLN A 109 19.62 -8.52 -15.60
C GLN A 109 20.95 -8.48 -14.83
N GLU A 110 21.02 -7.75 -13.71
CA GLU A 110 22.19 -7.71 -12.84
C GLU A 110 22.52 -9.09 -12.26
N ASP A 111 21.53 -9.80 -11.71
CA ASP A 111 21.70 -11.16 -11.20
C ASP A 111 22.29 -12.10 -12.28
N ALA A 112 21.82 -11.96 -13.52
CA ALA A 112 22.20 -12.80 -14.64
C ALA A 112 23.63 -12.57 -15.18
N GLN A 113 24.30 -11.47 -14.81
CA GLN A 113 25.60 -11.09 -15.39
C GLN A 113 26.67 -12.18 -15.22
N ALA A 114 26.65 -12.91 -14.09
CA ALA A 114 27.64 -13.93 -13.80
C ALA A 114 27.42 -15.25 -14.56
N THR A 115 26.26 -15.48 -15.20
CA THR A 115 26.02 -16.70 -16.01
C THR A 115 25.14 -16.39 -17.23
N PRO A 116 25.69 -15.73 -18.27
CA PRO A 116 24.91 -15.30 -19.44
C PRO A 116 24.28 -16.46 -20.25
N GLY A 117 24.83 -17.67 -20.17
CA GLY A 117 24.28 -18.84 -20.87
C GLY A 117 23.07 -19.50 -20.19
N HIS A 118 22.89 -19.25 -18.88
CA HIS A 118 21.77 -19.74 -18.08
C HIS A 118 21.33 -18.67 -17.07
N PRO A 119 20.89 -17.50 -17.56
CA PRO A 119 20.59 -16.32 -16.73
C PRO A 119 19.53 -16.61 -15.67
N GLU A 120 18.56 -17.48 -15.99
CA GLU A 120 17.45 -17.86 -15.11
C GLU A 120 17.90 -18.51 -13.79
N ARG A 121 19.11 -19.09 -13.75
CA ARG A 121 19.63 -19.77 -12.54
C ARG A 121 20.06 -18.80 -11.44
N LEU A 122 20.41 -17.57 -11.82
CA LEU A 122 20.88 -16.55 -10.89
C LEU A 122 19.82 -15.50 -10.58
N MET A 123 18.90 -15.25 -11.52
CA MET A 123 17.75 -14.36 -11.34
C MET A 123 16.91 -14.75 -10.10
N ALA A 124 16.95 -13.91 -9.07
CA ALA A 124 16.21 -14.12 -7.83
C ALA A 124 14.92 -13.29 -7.78
N MET A 125 13.87 -13.80 -7.16
CA MET A 125 12.65 -13.06 -6.85
C MET A 125 12.69 -12.50 -5.43
N ARG A 126 12.40 -11.20 -5.32
CA ARG A 126 12.58 -10.43 -4.09
C ARG A 126 11.24 -10.20 -3.41
N GLY A 127 11.25 -10.21 -2.08
CA GLY A 127 10.06 -10.18 -1.25
C GLY A 127 9.24 -8.91 -1.37
N ASP A 128 9.92 -7.77 -1.35
CA ASP A 128 9.33 -6.44 -1.49
C ASP A 128 8.53 -6.28 -2.78
N TRP A 129 8.92 -6.95 -3.87
CA TRP A 129 8.19 -6.90 -5.14
C TRP A 129 6.77 -7.47 -5.06
N LEU A 130 6.56 -8.42 -4.15
CA LEU A 130 5.28 -9.11 -3.98
C LEU A 130 4.31 -8.31 -3.12
N LEU A 131 4.80 -7.34 -2.34
CA LEU A 131 3.96 -6.44 -1.58
C LEU A 131 3.26 -5.45 -2.53
N ARG A 132 1.93 -5.50 -2.57
CA ARG A 132 1.11 -4.67 -3.48
C ARG A 132 1.41 -3.18 -3.38
N SER A 133 1.75 -2.69 -2.19
CA SER A 133 2.01 -1.28 -1.91
C SER A 133 3.40 -0.80 -2.34
N VAL A 134 4.28 -1.69 -2.82
CA VAL A 134 5.54 -1.36 -3.49
C VAL A 134 5.30 -1.30 -4.99
N ASN A 135 5.65 -0.17 -5.61
CA ASN A 135 5.47 0.06 -7.05
C ASN A 135 6.77 0.37 -7.78
N LEU A 136 7.85 0.69 -7.05
CA LEU A 136 9.13 1.11 -7.59
C LEU A 136 10.24 0.27 -6.97
N CYS A 137 11.23 -0.12 -7.78
CA CYS A 137 12.49 -0.61 -7.28
C CYS A 137 13.38 0.58 -6.87
N CYS A 138 13.68 0.74 -5.58
CA CYS A 138 14.53 1.82 -5.07
C CYS A 138 16.00 1.70 -5.51
N HIS A 139 16.46 0.51 -5.89
CA HIS A 139 17.83 0.31 -6.39
C HIS A 139 17.99 0.80 -7.84
N HIS A 140 17.02 0.51 -8.71
CA HIS A 140 17.08 0.86 -10.14
C HIS A 140 16.22 2.04 -10.57
N HIS A 141 15.42 2.58 -9.65
CA HIS A 141 14.46 3.64 -9.94
C HIS A 141 13.48 3.25 -11.05
N HIS A 142 13.16 1.95 -11.14
CA HIS A 142 12.37 1.37 -12.21
C HIS A 142 11.04 0.85 -11.65
N PRO A 143 9.89 1.13 -12.30
CA PRO A 143 8.59 0.67 -11.83
C PRO A 143 8.49 -0.85 -11.92
N LEU A 144 8.04 -1.51 -10.85
CA LEU A 144 7.85 -2.95 -10.85
C LEU A 144 6.84 -3.34 -11.94
N VAL A 145 7.24 -4.27 -12.81
CA VAL A 145 6.42 -4.72 -13.94
C VAL A 145 5.89 -6.13 -13.71
N PRO A 146 4.70 -6.46 -14.22
CA PRO A 146 4.24 -7.85 -14.25
C PRO A 146 5.16 -8.70 -15.13
N LEU A 147 5.64 -9.81 -14.57
CA LEU A 147 6.52 -10.76 -15.26
C LEU A 147 5.71 -11.97 -15.75
N TRP A 148 4.89 -12.57 -14.88
CA TRP A 148 3.98 -13.66 -15.23
C TRP A 148 2.75 -13.70 -14.31
N GLU A 149 1.72 -14.43 -14.74
CA GLU A 149 0.52 -14.72 -13.96
C GLU A 149 0.20 -16.21 -14.05
N VAL A 150 0.09 -16.88 -12.90
CA VAL A 150 -0.23 -18.31 -12.83
C VAL A 150 -1.16 -18.58 -11.66
N ALA A 151 -2.27 -19.29 -11.88
CA ALA A 151 -3.26 -19.55 -10.85
C ALA A 151 -2.75 -20.51 -9.74
N LYS A 152 -2.04 -21.58 -10.13
CA LYS A 152 -1.59 -22.62 -9.20
C LYS A 152 -0.30 -22.19 -8.48
N PRO A 153 -0.27 -22.13 -7.13
CA PRO A 153 0.90 -21.64 -6.39
C PRO A 153 2.20 -22.40 -6.68
N ALA A 154 2.17 -23.73 -6.75
CA ALA A 154 3.38 -24.52 -7.00
C ALA A 154 4.08 -24.16 -8.33
N GLU A 155 3.31 -23.88 -9.38
CA GLU A 155 3.83 -23.46 -10.69
C GLU A 155 4.17 -21.96 -10.70
N ARG A 156 3.41 -21.13 -9.97
CA ARG A 156 3.63 -19.69 -9.86
C ARG A 156 4.97 -19.37 -9.22
N PHE A 157 5.33 -20.11 -8.18
CA PHE A 157 6.49 -19.85 -7.34
C PHE A 157 7.75 -20.63 -7.76
N ASP A 158 7.64 -21.52 -8.76
CA ASP A 158 8.81 -22.07 -9.44
C ASP A 158 9.43 -21.00 -10.36
N SER A 159 10.11 -20.02 -9.75
CA SER A 159 10.59 -18.81 -10.42
C SER A 159 11.54 -19.13 -11.56
N VAL A 160 12.46 -20.08 -11.41
CA VAL A 160 13.44 -20.45 -12.44
C VAL A 160 12.75 -21.07 -13.65
N ALA A 161 11.75 -21.93 -13.45
CA ALA A 161 10.96 -22.47 -14.55
C ALA A 161 10.25 -21.36 -15.35
N ARG A 162 9.71 -20.34 -14.66
CA ARG A 162 9.06 -19.19 -15.33
C ARG A 162 10.06 -18.27 -16.01
N LEU A 163 11.19 -18.00 -15.34
CA LEU A 163 12.22 -17.09 -15.83
C LEU A 163 13.00 -17.67 -16.99
N ARG A 164 13.11 -19.00 -17.12
CA ARG A 164 13.73 -19.65 -18.29
C ARG A 164 13.14 -19.16 -19.61
N ASP A 165 11.82 -19.06 -19.69
CA ASP A 165 11.11 -18.61 -20.89
C ASP A 165 11.19 -17.09 -21.07
N LEU A 166 11.27 -16.34 -19.97
CA LEU A 166 11.26 -14.87 -19.98
C LEU A 166 12.65 -14.26 -20.12
N ALA A 167 13.71 -14.97 -19.73
CA ALA A 167 15.05 -14.41 -19.62
C ALA A 167 15.55 -13.80 -20.92
N PRO A 168 15.40 -14.41 -22.12
CA PRO A 168 15.83 -13.76 -23.36
C PRO A 168 15.17 -12.39 -23.59
N ARG A 169 13.88 -12.27 -23.22
CA ARG A 169 13.12 -11.02 -23.35
C ARG A 169 13.51 -10.00 -22.29
N ILE A 170 13.76 -10.44 -21.05
CA ILE A 170 14.26 -9.59 -19.97
C ILE A 170 15.63 -9.03 -20.34
N MET A 171 16.56 -9.89 -20.79
CA MET A 171 17.90 -9.49 -21.22
C MET A 171 17.87 -8.56 -22.44
N ALA A 172 16.86 -8.68 -23.30
CA ALA A 172 16.65 -7.78 -24.44
C ALA A 172 15.92 -6.47 -24.08
N GLY A 173 15.63 -6.21 -22.79
CA GLY A 173 14.97 -4.98 -22.34
C GLY A 173 13.47 -4.90 -22.67
N ALA A 174 12.82 -6.02 -23.01
CA ALA A 174 11.39 -6.02 -23.41
C ALA A 174 10.43 -5.61 -22.27
N PHE A 175 10.92 -5.60 -21.03
CA PHE A 175 10.19 -5.24 -19.82
C PHE A 175 10.59 -3.85 -19.29
N ASP A 176 11.54 -3.19 -19.94
CA ASP A 176 12.06 -1.90 -19.49
C ASP A 176 11.00 -0.81 -19.64
N ARG A 177 10.99 0.10 -18.68
CA ARG A 177 10.04 1.21 -18.55
C ARG A 177 10.83 2.46 -18.17
N PRO A 178 10.29 3.65 -18.44
CA PRO A 178 10.95 4.88 -18.00
C PRO A 178 11.21 4.86 -16.49
N CYS A 179 12.47 5.05 -16.12
CA CYS A 179 12.84 5.18 -14.71
C CYS A 179 12.36 6.53 -14.15
N SER A 180 12.09 6.56 -12.85
CA SER A 180 11.68 7.75 -12.12
C SER A 180 12.31 7.75 -10.74
N ALA A 181 12.74 8.92 -10.26
CA ALA A 181 13.29 9.05 -8.92
C ALA A 181 12.28 8.53 -7.86
N PRO A 182 12.74 7.84 -6.81
CA PRO A 182 11.91 7.42 -5.70
C PRO A 182 11.22 8.62 -5.04
N THR A 183 9.95 8.45 -4.68
CA THR A 183 9.23 9.40 -3.84
C THR A 183 9.59 9.19 -2.37
N ASP A 184 9.26 10.16 -1.51
CA ASP A 184 9.43 10.00 -0.05
C ASP A 184 8.66 8.78 0.49
N TYR A 185 7.54 8.41 -0.15
CA TYR A 185 6.79 7.20 0.18
C TYR A 185 7.59 5.93 -0.14
N ASP A 186 8.21 5.87 -1.33
CA ASP A 186 9.00 4.71 -1.75
C ASP A 186 10.19 4.50 -0.81
N LEU A 187 10.90 5.58 -0.49
CA LEU A 187 12.04 5.55 0.43
C LEU A 187 11.63 5.19 1.87
N TRP A 188 10.51 5.74 2.35
CA TRP A 188 9.98 5.39 3.66
C TRP A 188 9.61 3.92 3.75
N LEU A 189 8.89 3.39 2.76
CA LEU A 189 8.47 2.00 2.76
C LEU A 189 9.67 1.05 2.63
N ASP A 190 10.65 1.40 1.79
CA ASP A 190 11.89 0.63 1.63
C ASP A 190 12.66 0.52 2.96
N MET A 191 12.91 1.65 3.62
CA MET A 191 13.58 1.70 4.92
C MET A 191 12.77 0.97 6.00
N ARG A 192 11.44 1.18 6.04
CA ARG A 192 10.57 0.54 7.03
C ARG A 192 10.56 -0.98 6.89
N LEU A 193 10.64 -1.51 5.67
CA LEU A 193 10.75 -2.95 5.43
C LEU A 193 12.17 -3.46 5.69
N GLU A 194 13.19 -2.68 5.40
CA GLU A 194 14.59 -3.08 5.58
C GLU A 194 14.97 -3.14 7.07
N THR A 195 14.75 -2.07 7.82
CA THR A 195 15.27 -1.90 9.18
C THR A 195 14.17 -1.82 10.24
N GLY A 196 12.90 -1.64 9.85
CA GLY A 196 11.81 -1.33 10.77
C GLY A 196 11.80 0.13 11.25
N GLU A 197 12.76 0.96 10.82
CA GLU A 197 12.84 2.36 11.23
C GLU A 197 11.74 3.19 10.57
N ASP A 198 11.17 4.11 11.34
CA ASP A 198 10.27 5.16 10.85
C ASP A 198 10.48 6.42 11.68
N PRO A 199 11.04 7.50 11.11
CA PRO A 199 11.30 8.74 11.82
C PRO A 199 10.05 9.61 11.99
N THR A 200 8.92 9.20 11.41
CA THR A 200 7.65 9.95 11.46
C THR A 200 6.78 9.45 12.61
N TRP A 201 5.67 10.14 12.86
CA TRP A 201 4.64 9.67 13.81
C TRP A 201 3.96 8.37 13.36
N LEU A 202 4.13 7.96 12.10
CA LEU A 202 3.56 6.72 11.55
C LEU A 202 4.21 5.47 12.15
N ALA A 203 5.35 5.60 12.84
CA ALA A 203 6.01 4.52 13.57
C ALA A 203 5.09 3.77 14.56
N GLY A 204 4.09 4.48 15.11
CA GLY A 204 3.08 3.93 16.02
C GLY A 204 1.91 3.22 15.34
N HIS A 205 1.91 3.12 14.02
CA HIS A 205 0.85 2.52 13.21
C HIS A 205 1.39 1.38 12.34
N GLY A 206 0.60 0.32 12.18
CA GLY A 206 1.00 -0.81 11.34
C GLY A 206 1.11 -0.42 9.87
N VAL A 207 2.15 -0.90 9.19
CA VAL A 207 2.48 -0.51 7.80
C VAL A 207 1.35 -0.78 6.82
N TYR A 208 0.61 -1.88 7.00
CA TYR A 208 -0.56 -2.19 6.17
C TYR A 208 -1.64 -1.09 6.24
N ALA A 209 -1.95 -0.59 7.45
CA ALA A 209 -2.93 0.48 7.61
C ALA A 209 -2.41 1.79 6.99
N VAL A 210 -1.16 2.15 7.27
CA VAL A 210 -0.55 3.39 6.75
C VAL A 210 -0.55 3.41 5.22
N THR A 211 -0.02 2.37 4.57
CA THR A 211 0.03 2.25 3.10
C THR A 211 -1.37 2.27 2.47
N THR A 212 -2.34 1.60 3.11
CA THR A 212 -3.75 1.60 2.67
C THR A 212 -4.36 3.00 2.76
N ILE A 213 -4.15 3.71 3.86
CA ILE A 213 -4.67 5.07 4.04
C ILE A 213 -3.99 6.05 3.09
N CYS A 214 -2.68 5.94 2.86
CA CYS A 214 -1.97 6.74 1.86
C CYS A 214 -2.63 6.59 0.48
N ALA A 215 -2.88 5.36 0.03
CA ALA A 215 -3.53 5.11 -1.26
C ALA A 215 -4.96 5.68 -1.32
N LEU A 216 -5.78 5.40 -0.31
CA LEU A 216 -7.19 5.81 -0.28
C LEU A 216 -7.37 7.33 -0.16
N PHE A 217 -6.62 7.95 0.74
CA PHE A 217 -6.65 9.40 0.93
C PHE A 217 -6.07 10.12 -0.28
N GLY A 218 -4.96 9.64 -0.83
CA GLY A 218 -4.39 10.17 -2.06
C GLY A 218 -5.35 10.11 -3.24
N MET A 219 -6.09 9.02 -3.41
CA MET A 219 -7.14 8.95 -4.44
C MET A 219 -8.21 10.03 -4.27
N ALA A 220 -8.60 10.33 -3.02
CA ALA A 220 -9.55 11.40 -2.72
C ALA A 220 -8.97 12.80 -3.02
N LEU A 221 -7.69 13.03 -2.71
CA LEU A 221 -6.99 14.27 -3.07
C LEU A 221 -6.92 14.48 -4.59
N LEU A 222 -6.70 13.39 -5.34
CA LEU A 222 -6.55 13.42 -6.79
C LEU A 222 -7.89 13.41 -7.56
N GLN A 223 -9.04 13.32 -6.89
CA GLN A 223 -10.34 13.13 -7.55
C GLN A 223 -10.74 14.28 -8.49
N HIS A 224 -10.19 15.47 -8.27
CA HIS A 224 -10.49 16.69 -9.03
C HIS A 224 -9.36 17.13 -9.97
N ARG A 225 -8.24 16.40 -10.02
CA ARG A 225 -7.25 16.64 -11.08
C ARG A 225 -7.84 16.17 -12.41
N SER A 226 -7.60 16.94 -13.47
CA SER A 226 -7.85 16.47 -14.83
C SER A 226 -7.21 15.09 -14.99
N PRO A 227 -7.90 14.10 -15.58
CA PRO A 227 -7.34 12.78 -15.84
C PRO A 227 -6.28 12.90 -16.94
N GLU A 228 -5.14 13.50 -16.63
CA GLU A 228 -3.96 13.46 -17.48
C GLU A 228 -3.35 12.06 -17.36
N ALA A 229 -3.78 11.19 -18.26
CA ALA A 229 -3.09 10.00 -18.77
C ALA A 229 -2.50 8.94 -17.79
N SER A 230 -2.69 9.02 -16.46
CA SER A 230 -2.29 7.94 -15.56
C SER A 230 -3.36 6.85 -15.50
N ILE A 231 -3.12 5.78 -16.26
CA ILE A 231 -3.97 4.57 -16.31
C ILE A 231 -3.35 3.48 -15.42
N GLY A 232 -4.17 2.78 -14.63
CA GLY A 232 -3.76 1.61 -13.86
C GLY A 232 -2.79 1.92 -12.71
N ASP A 233 -1.78 1.06 -12.54
CA ASP A 233 -0.84 1.04 -11.40
C ASP A 233 -0.12 2.38 -11.15
N ARG A 234 0.11 3.18 -12.20
CA ARG A 234 0.72 4.53 -12.08
C ARG A 234 -0.13 5.47 -11.23
N ARG A 235 -1.46 5.38 -11.35
CA ARG A 235 -2.39 6.21 -10.57
C ARG A 235 -2.43 5.79 -9.10
N GLU A 236 -2.26 4.50 -8.82
CA GLU A 236 -2.18 3.99 -7.45
C GLU A 236 -0.88 4.46 -6.77
N ALA A 237 0.25 4.39 -7.46
CA ALA A 237 1.53 4.92 -6.97
C ALA A 237 1.48 6.44 -6.72
N GLU A 238 0.91 7.20 -7.65
CA GLU A 238 0.71 8.65 -7.49
C GLU A 238 -0.18 8.98 -6.29
N ALA A 239 -1.25 8.20 -6.07
CA ALA A 239 -2.12 8.35 -4.92
C ALA A 239 -1.38 8.05 -3.61
N GLN A 240 -0.62 6.96 -3.53
CA GLN A 240 0.17 6.63 -2.35
C GLN A 240 1.16 7.72 -2.00
N ALA A 241 1.92 8.22 -2.98
CA ALA A 241 2.86 9.31 -2.78
C ALA A 241 2.15 10.59 -2.30
N ALA A 242 1.03 10.97 -2.92
CA ALA A 242 0.26 12.15 -2.52
C ALA A 242 -0.33 12.03 -1.11
N GLY A 243 -0.85 10.85 -0.75
CA GLY A 243 -1.37 10.59 0.59
C GLY A 243 -0.26 10.61 1.65
N PHE A 244 0.86 9.94 1.36
CA PHE A 244 2.00 9.88 2.27
C PHE A 244 2.61 11.26 2.51
N ALA A 245 2.74 12.10 1.48
CA ALA A 245 3.25 13.47 1.61
C ALA A 245 2.47 14.31 2.63
N VAL A 246 1.19 14.01 2.86
CA VAL A 246 0.39 14.64 3.92
C VAL A 246 0.53 13.87 5.23
N LEU A 247 0.36 12.55 5.20
CA LEU A 247 0.38 11.71 6.40
C LEU A 247 1.70 11.84 7.16
N SER A 248 2.85 11.84 6.48
CA SER A 248 4.18 11.89 7.11
C SER A 248 4.41 13.15 7.96
N GLN A 249 3.65 14.23 7.73
CA GLN A 249 3.77 15.51 8.44
C GLN A 249 3.13 15.52 9.84
N GLY A 250 2.44 14.45 10.24
CA GLY A 250 1.81 14.37 11.57
C GLY A 250 0.28 14.27 11.54
N GLU A 251 -0.28 13.83 12.67
CA GLU A 251 -1.74 13.73 12.86
C GLU A 251 -2.46 15.05 12.57
N THR A 252 -1.92 16.18 13.05
CA THR A 252 -2.50 17.51 12.87
C THR A 252 -2.63 17.88 11.38
N ALA A 253 -1.59 17.58 10.59
CA ALA A 253 -1.58 17.85 9.15
C ALA A 253 -2.64 17.00 8.44
N PHE A 254 -2.73 15.71 8.79
CA PHE A 254 -3.74 14.82 8.24
C PHE A 254 -5.18 15.26 8.58
N ARG A 255 -5.46 15.59 9.85
CA ARG A 255 -6.77 16.13 10.27
C ARG A 255 -7.12 17.45 9.57
N GLN A 256 -6.14 18.30 9.33
CA GLN A 256 -6.35 19.55 8.60
C GLN A 256 -6.69 19.26 7.13
N ALA A 257 -5.96 18.36 6.48
CA ALA A 257 -6.20 18.00 5.09
C ALA A 257 -7.58 17.32 4.88
N LEU A 258 -8.05 16.49 5.82
CA LEU A 258 -9.42 15.96 5.80
C LEU A 258 -10.47 17.08 5.82
N ARG A 259 -10.28 18.09 6.68
CA ARG A 259 -11.18 19.25 6.78
C ARG A 259 -11.14 20.10 5.51
N ASP A 260 -9.98 20.26 4.89
CA ASP A 260 -9.85 21.04 3.65
C ASP A 260 -10.50 20.33 2.47
N LEU A 261 -10.38 19.01 2.37
CA LEU A 261 -11.10 18.19 1.39
C LEU A 261 -12.62 18.27 1.58
N ALA A 262 -13.08 18.28 2.83
CA ALA A 262 -14.48 18.46 3.17
C ALA A 262 -15.03 19.82 2.72
N ARG A 263 -14.24 20.89 2.86
CA ARG A 263 -14.61 22.26 2.45
C ARG A 263 -14.60 22.43 0.94
N SER A 264 -13.61 21.89 0.24
CA SER A 264 -13.46 22.04 -1.22
C SER A 264 -14.57 21.33 -1.99
N SER A 265 -15.13 20.25 -1.43
CA SER A 265 -16.25 19.50 -2.01
C SER A 265 -17.63 20.15 -1.77
N GLY A 266 -17.71 21.47 -1.57
CA GLY A 266 -18.99 22.17 -1.37
C GLY A 266 -19.60 22.03 0.05
N GLY A 267 -18.83 21.54 1.03
CA GLY A 267 -19.22 21.51 2.44
C GLY A 267 -20.44 20.63 2.75
N THR A 268 -21.38 21.14 3.55
CA THR A 268 -22.56 20.40 4.04
C THR A 268 -23.54 19.95 2.96
N GLN A 269 -23.38 20.43 1.72
CA GLN A 269 -24.25 20.13 0.58
C GLN A 269 -23.97 18.76 -0.05
N ILE A 270 -22.72 18.26 0.05
CA ILE A 270 -22.29 16.97 -0.49
C ILE A 270 -22.12 15.98 0.66
N ALA A 271 -22.59 14.74 0.49
CA ALA A 271 -22.54 13.75 1.57
C ALA A 271 -21.09 13.30 1.88
N PRO A 272 -20.73 12.97 3.13
CA PRO A 272 -19.38 12.51 3.49
C PRO A 272 -18.86 11.37 2.60
N ARG A 273 -19.71 10.40 2.30
CA ARG A 273 -19.38 9.27 1.41
C ARG A 273 -19.01 9.71 -0.01
N GLN A 274 -19.62 10.79 -0.52
CA GLN A 274 -19.28 11.35 -1.83
C GLN A 274 -17.96 12.14 -1.77
N THR A 275 -17.72 12.87 -0.69
CA THR A 275 -16.49 13.67 -0.50
C THR A 275 -15.25 12.82 -0.31
N PHE A 276 -15.29 11.83 0.57
CA PHE A 276 -14.13 10.99 0.90
C PHE A 276 -14.06 9.70 0.06
N GLY A 277 -15.12 9.41 -0.71
CA GLY A 277 -15.15 8.30 -1.67
C GLY A 277 -14.71 6.97 -1.07
N LYS A 278 -13.70 6.36 -1.70
CA LYS A 278 -13.16 5.04 -1.29
C LYS A 278 -12.57 5.03 0.11
N LEU A 279 -12.07 6.16 0.62
CA LEU A 279 -11.56 6.25 2.00
C LEU A 279 -12.68 6.00 3.01
N TYR A 280 -13.84 6.65 2.82
CA TYR A 280 -15.01 6.42 3.68
C TYR A 280 -15.45 4.96 3.62
N VAL A 281 -15.62 4.43 2.40
CA VAL A 281 -16.11 3.05 2.19
C VAL A 281 -15.19 2.04 2.88
N ALA A 282 -13.87 2.15 2.67
CA ALA A 282 -12.93 1.22 3.27
C ALA A 282 -12.93 1.28 4.82
N LEU A 283 -12.98 2.48 5.40
CA LEU A 283 -13.02 2.63 6.86
C LEU A 283 -14.34 2.17 7.48
N ASP A 284 -15.43 2.17 6.71
CA ASP A 284 -16.74 1.60 7.07
C ASP A 284 -16.80 0.07 6.88
N ASP A 285 -15.95 -0.50 6.01
CA ASP A 285 -15.80 -1.95 5.83
C ASP A 285 -14.84 -2.57 6.87
N TYR A 286 -13.78 -1.85 7.27
CA TYR A 286 -12.76 -2.34 8.20
C TYR A 286 -13.10 -2.14 9.69
N LEU A 287 -14.39 -2.16 10.08
CA LEU A 287 -14.81 -1.81 11.45
C LEU A 287 -14.16 -2.65 12.54
N THR A 288 -13.84 -3.91 12.26
CA THR A 288 -13.26 -4.86 13.22
C THR A 288 -11.74 -4.87 13.22
N ASP A 289 -11.08 -4.14 12.32
CA ASP A 289 -9.63 -4.10 12.26
C ASP A 289 -9.09 -2.88 13.02
N ALA A 290 -8.56 -3.16 14.22
CA ALA A 290 -8.06 -2.15 15.14
C ALA A 290 -6.91 -1.30 14.57
N ALA A 291 -6.18 -1.81 13.57
CA ALA A 291 -5.14 -1.05 12.89
C ALA A 291 -5.67 0.23 12.20
N PHE A 292 -6.97 0.28 11.91
CA PHE A 292 -7.63 1.42 11.27
C PHE A 292 -8.36 2.34 12.24
N ASP A 293 -8.48 2.00 13.53
CA ASP A 293 -9.23 2.79 14.51
C ASP A 293 -8.75 4.24 14.65
N PRO A 294 -7.43 4.55 14.68
CA PRO A 294 -6.96 5.93 14.75
C PRO A 294 -7.44 6.76 13.55
N PHE A 295 -7.28 6.23 12.33
CA PHE A 295 -7.69 6.91 11.10
C PHE A 295 -9.21 7.01 10.99
N ARG A 296 -9.95 5.99 11.44
CA ARG A 296 -11.41 5.99 11.50
C ARG A 296 -11.92 7.08 12.43
N THR A 297 -11.29 7.23 13.60
CA THR A 297 -11.61 8.27 14.58
C THR A 297 -11.38 9.65 13.98
N MET A 298 -10.22 9.88 13.36
CA MET A 298 -9.88 11.16 12.71
C MET A 298 -10.89 11.54 11.61
N LEU A 299 -11.27 10.58 10.76
CA LEU A 299 -12.27 10.81 9.73
C LEU A 299 -13.66 11.06 10.33
N ARG A 300 -14.07 10.28 11.33
CA ARG A 300 -15.35 10.44 12.02
C ARG A 300 -15.47 11.80 12.68
N ASP A 301 -14.44 12.25 13.39
CA ASP A 301 -14.41 13.58 14.00
C ASP A 301 -14.58 14.67 12.94
N CYS A 302 -13.81 14.61 11.85
CA CYS A 302 -13.94 15.54 10.74
C CYS A 302 -15.37 15.57 10.17
N ILE A 303 -16.02 14.41 10.08
CA ILE A 303 -17.40 14.32 9.59
C ILE A 303 -18.37 14.99 10.57
N LEU A 304 -18.26 14.70 11.86
CA LEU A 304 -19.14 15.23 12.88
C LEU A 304 -18.94 16.74 13.13
N GLU A 305 -17.76 17.27 12.80
CA GLU A 305 -17.43 18.70 12.85
C GLU A 305 -17.83 19.46 11.58
N THR A 306 -18.17 18.78 10.49
CA THR A 306 -18.48 19.41 9.21
C THR A 306 -19.95 19.25 8.81
N TRP A 307 -20.58 18.10 9.09
CA TRP A 307 -21.96 17.81 8.67
C TRP A 307 -22.95 17.74 9.84
N PRO A 308 -24.20 18.23 9.67
CA PRO A 308 -25.26 18.18 10.68
C PRO A 308 -25.91 16.79 10.79
N VAL A 309 -25.12 15.79 11.19
CA VAL A 309 -25.53 14.39 11.44
C VAL A 309 -26.57 14.32 12.55
N ALA A 310 -27.65 13.55 12.34
CA ALA A 310 -28.72 13.45 13.32
C ALA A 310 -28.34 12.55 14.52
N ALA A 311 -28.98 12.78 15.66
CA ALA A 311 -28.88 11.83 16.78
C ALA A 311 -29.47 10.49 16.36
N GLY A 312 -28.83 9.39 16.76
CA GLY A 312 -29.19 8.03 16.36
C GLY A 312 -28.60 7.55 15.04
N GLU A 313 -27.97 8.42 14.24
CA GLU A 313 -27.30 8.02 13.01
C GLU A 313 -25.94 7.36 13.29
N ARG A 314 -25.61 6.32 12.52
CA ARG A 314 -24.33 5.63 12.57
C ARG A 314 -23.36 6.25 11.57
N VAL A 315 -22.14 6.56 12.01
CA VAL A 315 -21.06 7.04 11.15
C VAL A 315 -19.80 6.23 11.45
N LEU A 316 -19.29 5.46 10.49
CA LEU A 316 -18.08 4.64 10.67
C LEU A 316 -18.18 3.74 11.93
N GLY A 317 -19.24 2.94 12.00
CA GLY A 317 -19.45 1.93 13.05
C GLY A 317 -20.15 2.40 14.33
N GLU A 318 -20.05 3.68 14.68
CA GLU A 318 -20.58 4.19 15.95
C GLU A 318 -21.82 5.07 15.78
N VAL A 319 -22.80 4.89 16.67
CA VAL A 319 -24.02 5.71 16.73
C VAL A 319 -23.73 7.04 17.42
N LEU A 320 -24.20 8.14 16.84
CA LEU A 320 -24.11 9.46 17.46
C LEU A 320 -25.22 9.64 18.51
N PRO A 321 -24.92 9.78 19.81
CA PRO A 321 -25.96 9.88 20.85
C PRO A 321 -26.71 11.20 20.79
N ALA A 322 -26.03 12.30 20.45
CA ALA A 322 -26.62 13.62 20.32
C ALA A 322 -25.99 14.39 19.16
N ARG A 323 -26.82 15.16 18.44
CA ARG A 323 -26.42 15.99 17.31
C ARG A 323 -25.38 17.02 17.76
N ARG A 324 -24.25 17.12 17.04
CA ARG A 324 -23.18 18.11 17.31
C ARG A 324 -23.35 19.42 16.54
N LEU A 325 -23.95 19.36 15.35
CA LEU A 325 -24.18 20.51 14.47
C LEU A 325 -25.64 20.65 14.09
N HIS A 326 -26.16 21.87 14.18
CA HIS A 326 -27.51 22.23 13.79
C HIS A 326 -27.49 23.01 12.47
N ASN A 327 -28.32 22.59 11.51
CA ASN A 327 -28.69 23.46 10.39
C ASN A 327 -29.91 24.34 10.77
N PRO A 328 -30.21 25.42 10.05
CA PRO A 328 -31.34 26.31 10.37
C PRO A 328 -32.69 25.59 10.49
N ARG A 329 -32.89 24.52 9.72
CA ARG A 329 -34.11 23.71 9.71
C ARG A 329 -34.25 22.87 10.99
N THR A 330 -33.15 22.35 11.52
CA THR A 330 -33.09 21.50 12.74
C THR A 330 -32.99 22.30 14.03
N ALA A 331 -32.47 23.54 13.98
CA ALA A 331 -32.48 24.46 15.12
C ALA A 331 -33.91 24.89 15.52
N SER A 332 -34.87 24.81 14.60
CA SER A 332 -36.28 25.14 14.87
C SER A 332 -37.06 24.06 15.63
N VAL A 333 -36.53 22.83 15.71
CA VAL A 333 -37.20 21.69 16.34
C VAL A 333 -36.65 21.38 17.74
N GLY A 334 -35.42 21.82 18.05
CA GLY A 334 -34.82 21.74 19.38
C GLY A 334 -34.98 23.06 20.13
N GLY A 335 -36.10 23.25 20.82
CA GLY A 335 -36.36 24.44 21.62
C GLY A 335 -35.34 24.62 22.74
N SER A 336 -34.43 25.58 22.56
CA SER A 336 -33.71 26.38 23.57
C SER A 336 -32.25 26.62 23.14
N CYS A 337 -32.04 27.55 22.20
CA CYS A 337 -30.79 28.30 22.04
C CYS A 337 -30.92 29.30 20.86
N ILE A 338 -31.76 30.33 21.03
CA ILE A 338 -31.90 31.43 20.05
C ILE A 338 -30.67 32.36 20.03
N ALA A 339 -29.77 32.29 21.01
CA ALA A 339 -28.62 33.20 21.11
C ALA A 339 -27.46 32.89 20.14
N SER A 340 -27.23 31.62 19.78
CA SER A 340 -26.05 31.22 18.98
C SER A 340 -26.22 31.48 17.48
N VAL A 341 -27.47 31.46 16.99
CA VAL A 341 -27.78 31.72 15.57
C VAL A 341 -27.56 33.19 15.20
N PHE A 342 -27.78 34.10 16.16
CA PHE A 342 -27.63 35.54 15.94
C PHE A 342 -26.16 35.95 15.72
N TRP A 343 -25.22 35.28 16.41
CA TRP A 343 -23.79 35.56 16.27
C TRP A 343 -23.22 35.06 14.93
N TRP A 344 -23.77 33.97 14.38
CA TRP A 344 -23.35 33.46 13.07
C TRP A 344 -23.85 34.34 11.92
N TYR A 345 -25.09 34.82 11.99
CA TYR A 345 -25.63 35.75 10.98
C TYR A 345 -24.87 37.08 10.94
N LEU A 346 -24.49 37.66 12.10
CA LEU A 346 -23.74 38.91 12.13
C LEU A 346 -22.33 38.78 11.50
N ARG A 347 -21.68 37.63 11.68
CA ARG A 347 -20.32 37.37 11.17
C ARG A 347 -20.30 37.18 9.65
N SER A 348 -21.32 36.52 9.10
CA SER A 348 -21.48 36.38 7.64
C SER A 348 -21.94 37.68 6.97
N PHE A 349 -22.77 38.50 7.63
CA PHE A 349 -23.23 39.78 7.06
C PHE A 349 -22.12 40.85 7.04
N LEU A 350 -21.27 40.91 8.07
CA LEU A 350 -20.14 41.84 8.13
C LEU A 350 -19.00 41.48 7.16
N SER A 351 -18.86 40.21 6.77
CA SER A 351 -17.89 39.78 5.75
C SER A 351 -18.30 40.15 4.32
N VAL A 352 -19.59 40.36 4.06
CA VAL A 352 -20.11 40.69 2.71
C VAL A 352 -20.09 42.19 2.44
N LEU A 353 -20.13 43.04 3.48
CA LEU A 353 -20.14 44.49 3.33
C LEU A 353 -18.75 45.15 3.19
N SER A 354 -17.64 44.45 3.46
CA SER A 354 -16.27 45.01 3.34
C SER A 354 -15.59 44.81 1.97
N SER A 355 -16.26 44.15 1.02
CA SER A 355 -15.67 43.77 -0.29
C SER A 355 -16.33 44.46 -1.50
N VAL A 356 -16.87 45.66 -1.35
CA VAL A 356 -17.35 46.46 -2.50
C VAL A 356 -16.44 47.68 -2.66
N ARG A 357 -15.40 47.56 -3.49
CA ARG A 357 -14.70 48.72 -4.07
C ARG A 357 -15.59 49.34 -5.17
N PRO A 358 -15.63 50.68 -5.30
CA PRO A 358 -16.49 51.33 -6.29
C PRO A 358 -15.88 51.19 -7.70
N VAL A 359 -16.65 50.68 -8.66
CA VAL A 359 -16.28 50.67 -10.08
C VAL A 359 -17.02 51.79 -10.80
N CYS A 360 -16.25 52.50 -11.62
CA CYS A 360 -16.55 53.63 -12.50
C CYS A 360 -17.95 53.67 -13.13
N VAL A 361 -18.56 54.85 -13.08
CA VAL A 361 -19.69 55.26 -13.91
C VAL A 361 -19.18 55.54 -15.34
N VAL A 362 -19.67 54.78 -16.32
CA VAL A 362 -19.56 55.11 -17.75
C VAL A 362 -20.94 55.59 -18.21
N VAL A 363 -21.03 56.88 -18.56
CA VAL A 363 -22.21 57.51 -19.14
C VAL A 363 -22.21 57.23 -20.65
N PHE A 364 -23.21 56.49 -21.12
CA PHE A 364 -23.55 56.43 -22.54
C PHE A 364 -24.56 57.55 -22.86
N HIS A 365 -24.21 58.42 -23.79
CA HIS A 365 -25.14 59.27 -24.53
C HIS A 365 -25.31 58.68 -25.93
N TRP A 366 -26.51 58.80 -26.50
CA TRP A 366 -26.82 58.94 -27.93
C TRP A 366 -28.36 58.92 -28.12
N PRO A 367 -28.92 59.57 -29.15
CA PRO A 367 -28.56 60.81 -29.82
C PRO A 367 -29.36 62.03 -29.33
#